data_AF-A0A939RF78-F1
#
_entry.id   AF-A0A939RF78-F1
#
_cell.length_a   1.000
_cell.length_b   1.000
_cell.length_c   1.000
_cell.angle_alpha   90.00
_cell.angle_beta   90.00
_cell.angle_gamma   90.00
#
_symmetry.space_group_name_H-M   'P 1'
#
loop_
_entity.id
_entity.type
_entity.pdbx_description
1 polymer ?
#
loop_
_entity_poly.entity_id
_entity_poly.type
_entity_poly.pdbx_seq_one_letter_code
_entity_poly.pdbx_strand_id
1 'polypeptide(L)'
;MAVVFDADFTSTRQWIAGRSSAYPRMGPTNRSDHKLDFLSREYCPGGVFAAVRRPTGGLWTCNLLTTEGSPEGFQVRTGDTVSARVTLPVGLGAWPAIWTWRDGGNEVDLFEYHPDNPDLLEISNHVRGGFRYWRGGGVGIAP
;
A
#
# COMPACT_ATOMS: atom_id res chain seq x y z
N MET A 1 24.19 -8.62 1.92
CA MET A 1 22.88 -8.85 1.28
C MET A 1 22.88 -8.14 -0.06
N ALA A 2 22.33 -8.75 -1.11
CA ALA A 2 22.20 -8.11 -2.42
C ALA A 2 20.79 -7.53 -2.56
N VAL A 3 20.66 -6.38 -3.21
CA VAL A 3 19.35 -5.80 -3.55
C VAL A 3 18.79 -6.57 -4.75
N VAL A 4 17.63 -7.19 -4.57
CA VAL A 4 16.94 -7.96 -5.62
C VAL A 4 15.77 -7.19 -6.25
N PHE A 5 15.35 -6.11 -5.60
CA PHE A 5 14.35 -5.18 -6.08
C PHE A 5 14.59 -3.83 -5.43
N ASP A 6 14.64 -2.78 -6.24
CA ASP A 6 14.71 -1.40 -5.79
C ASP A 6 13.50 -0.66 -6.31
N ALA A 7 12.78 0.01 -5.41
CA ALA A 7 11.47 0.59 -5.70
C ALA A 7 11.63 2.00 -6.28
N ASP A 8 11.80 2.11 -7.59
CA ASP A 8 11.92 3.40 -8.28
C ASP A 8 10.59 4.15 -8.45
N PHE A 9 9.48 3.45 -8.21
CA PHE A 9 8.08 3.89 -8.36
C PHE A 9 7.72 4.52 -9.72
N THR A 10 8.53 4.29 -10.76
CA THR A 10 8.41 4.92 -12.08
C THR A 10 8.55 3.94 -13.25
N SER A 11 9.25 2.82 -13.06
CA SER A 11 9.44 1.81 -14.09
C SER A 11 8.14 1.08 -14.41
N THR A 12 7.71 1.17 -15.67
CA THR A 12 6.58 0.40 -16.21
C THR A 12 6.88 -1.09 -16.35
N ARG A 13 8.14 -1.50 -16.16
CA ARG A 13 8.54 -2.91 -16.13
C ARG A 13 8.36 -3.51 -14.74
N GLN A 14 8.58 -2.72 -13.70
CA GLN A 14 8.45 -3.13 -12.30
C GLN A 14 7.01 -2.98 -11.78
N TRP A 15 6.30 -1.94 -12.22
CA TRP A 15 5.05 -1.52 -11.61
C TRP A 15 3.89 -1.50 -12.60
N ILE A 16 2.71 -1.80 -12.05
CA ILE A 16 1.41 -1.53 -12.64
C ILE A 16 0.69 -0.52 -11.76
N ALA A 17 0.21 0.56 -12.37
CA ALA A 17 -0.61 1.58 -11.73
C ALA A 17 -2.10 1.41 -12.04
N GLY A 18 -2.96 1.80 -11.11
CA GLY A 18 -4.41 1.95 -11.33
C GLY A 18 -5.23 0.66 -11.30
N ARG A 19 -4.61 -0.48 -10.97
CA ARG A 19 -5.29 -1.78 -10.87
C ARG A 19 -4.51 -2.77 -10.00
N SER A 20 -5.22 -3.68 -9.38
CA SER A 20 -4.70 -4.83 -8.63
C SER A 20 -5.83 -5.83 -8.39
N SER A 21 -5.56 -7.13 -8.31
CA SER A 21 -6.57 -8.14 -7.95
C SER A 21 -7.06 -8.02 -6.50
N ALA A 22 -6.38 -7.21 -5.68
CA ALA A 22 -6.89 -6.68 -4.41
C ALA A 22 -8.21 -5.91 -4.52
N TYR A 23 -8.55 -5.47 -5.74
CA TYR A 23 -9.75 -4.73 -6.03
C TYR A 23 -10.72 -5.59 -6.83
N PRO A 24 -12.04 -5.49 -6.57
CA PRO A 24 -13.05 -6.15 -7.38
C PRO A 24 -12.87 -5.82 -8.87
N ARG A 25 -12.79 -6.86 -9.72
CA ARG A 25 -12.59 -6.72 -11.18
C ARG A 25 -11.33 -5.91 -11.55
N MET A 26 -10.27 -5.99 -10.74
CA MET A 26 -9.03 -5.23 -10.90
C MET A 26 -9.17 -3.71 -10.67
N GLY A 27 -10.25 -3.25 -10.02
CA GLY A 27 -10.48 -1.83 -9.71
C GLY A 27 -11.38 -1.11 -10.73
N PRO A 28 -11.37 0.24 -10.75
CA PRO A 28 -10.49 1.14 -10.00
C PRO A 28 -11.02 1.53 -8.61
N THR A 29 -12.05 0.87 -8.07
CA THR A 29 -12.65 1.22 -6.77
C THR A 29 -12.94 -0.03 -5.96
N ASN A 30 -12.87 0.02 -4.63
CA ASN A 30 -13.29 -1.07 -3.75
C ASN A 30 -14.43 -0.65 -2.80
N ARG A 31 -15.57 -0.26 -3.38
CA ARG A 31 -16.74 0.21 -2.62
C ARG A 31 -17.39 -0.84 -1.74
N SER A 32 -17.26 -2.12 -2.10
CA SER A 32 -17.76 -3.25 -1.29
C SER A 32 -17.03 -3.36 0.05
N ASP A 33 -15.79 -2.89 0.10
CA ASP A 33 -14.96 -2.83 1.31
C ASP A 33 -14.97 -1.43 1.94
N HIS A 34 -16.05 -0.66 1.70
CA HIS A 34 -16.25 0.69 2.21
C HIS A 34 -15.16 1.72 1.84
N LYS A 35 -14.23 1.39 0.94
CA LYS A 35 -13.18 2.31 0.51
C LYS A 35 -13.75 3.38 -0.42
N LEU A 36 -13.21 4.60 -0.29
CA LEU A 36 -13.58 5.76 -1.12
C LEU A 36 -12.58 6.02 -2.24
N ASP A 37 -11.58 5.16 -2.41
CA ASP A 37 -10.53 5.34 -3.38
C ASP A 37 -11.02 5.06 -4.81
N PHE A 38 -10.44 5.81 -5.74
CA PHE A 38 -10.47 5.62 -7.17
C PHE A 38 -9.01 5.59 -7.63
N LEU A 39 -8.53 4.42 -8.02
CA LEU A 39 -7.12 4.20 -8.35
C LEU A 39 -6.71 5.03 -9.58
N SER A 40 -5.70 5.88 -9.39
CA SER A 40 -5.02 6.61 -10.44
C SER A 40 -4.12 5.68 -11.25
N ARG A 41 -3.96 5.97 -12.54
CA ARG A 41 -2.97 5.30 -13.41
C ARG A 41 -1.60 5.95 -13.35
N GLU A 42 -1.42 6.94 -12.48
CA GLU A 42 -0.17 7.67 -12.31
C GLU A 42 0.82 6.89 -11.47
N TYR A 43 2.08 6.96 -11.90
CA TYR A 43 3.25 6.50 -11.16
C TYR A 43 3.67 7.56 -10.14
N CYS A 44 4.56 7.19 -9.21
CA CYS A 44 4.87 7.99 -8.03
C CYS A 44 6.35 8.39 -7.98
N PRO A 45 6.84 9.24 -8.90
CA PRO A 45 8.23 9.68 -8.89
C PRO A 45 8.61 10.29 -7.54
N GLY A 46 9.78 9.89 -7.01
CA GLY A 46 10.24 10.31 -5.69
C GLY A 46 9.52 9.64 -4.52
N GLY A 47 8.69 8.61 -4.77
CA GLY A 47 8.02 7.84 -3.72
C GLY A 47 6.87 8.59 -3.05
N VAL A 48 6.28 9.58 -3.71
CA VAL A 48 5.16 10.36 -3.18
C VAL A 48 3.84 9.76 -3.66
N PHE A 49 3.09 9.18 -2.73
CA PHE A 49 1.73 8.68 -2.96
C PHE A 49 0.73 9.70 -2.41
N ALA A 50 -0.32 9.98 -3.18
CA ALA A 50 -1.33 10.96 -2.83
C ALA A 50 -2.73 10.34 -2.81
N ALA A 51 -3.58 10.94 -1.97
CA ALA A 51 -5.02 10.77 -1.99
C ALA A 51 -5.65 12.17 -2.12
N VAL A 52 -6.29 12.46 -3.26
CA VAL A 52 -6.86 13.78 -3.56
C VAL A 52 -8.36 13.65 -3.73
N ARG A 53 -9.12 14.41 -2.94
CA ARG A 53 -10.58 14.39 -3.00
C ARG A 53 -11.05 14.84 -4.38
N ARG A 54 -11.93 14.06 -5.01
CA ARG A 54 -12.54 14.44 -6.28
C ARG A 54 -13.64 15.49 -6.04
N PRO A 55 -13.86 16.44 -6.96
CA PRO A 55 -14.88 17.48 -6.79
C PRO A 55 -16.31 16.92 -6.64
N THR A 56 -16.60 15.80 -7.30
CA THR A 56 -17.92 15.17 -7.34
C THR A 56 -17.84 13.67 -7.05
N GLY A 57 -18.96 13.07 -6.65
CA GLY A 57 -19.09 11.62 -6.47
C GLY A 57 -18.55 11.06 -5.15
N GLY A 58 -17.95 11.88 -4.28
CA GLY A 58 -17.51 11.46 -2.94
C GLY A 58 -16.35 10.44 -2.94
N LEU A 59 -15.57 10.39 -4.02
CA LEU A 59 -14.39 9.54 -4.15
C LEU A 59 -13.09 10.35 -4.01
N TRP A 60 -12.00 9.63 -3.80
CA TRP A 60 -10.65 10.15 -3.73
C TRP A 60 -9.81 9.53 -4.85
N THR A 61 -9.10 10.34 -5.62
CA THR A 61 -8.09 9.82 -6.55
C THR A 61 -6.87 9.41 -5.74
N CYS A 62 -6.53 8.13 -5.74
CA CYS A 62 -5.47 7.56 -4.93
C CYS A 62 -4.44 6.85 -5.79
N ASN A 63 -3.15 6.96 -5.45
CA ASN A 63 -2.12 6.15 -6.08
C ASN A 63 -2.07 4.74 -5.47
N LEU A 64 -1.91 3.73 -6.33
CA LEU A 64 -1.54 2.38 -5.95
C LEU A 64 -0.60 1.84 -7.03
N LEU A 65 0.57 1.36 -6.62
CA LEU A 65 1.50 0.64 -7.47
C LEU A 65 1.60 -0.80 -6.97
N THR A 66 1.51 -1.74 -7.90
CA THR A 66 1.67 -3.17 -7.63
C THR A 66 2.66 -3.77 -8.60
N THR A 67 3.42 -4.77 -8.17
CA THR A 67 4.24 -5.59 -9.06
C THR A 67 3.43 -6.69 -9.75
N GLU A 68 2.18 -6.92 -9.32
CA GLU A 68 1.26 -7.88 -9.94
C GLU A 68 1.02 -7.53 -11.40
N GLY A 69 1.27 -8.51 -12.29
CA GLY A 69 1.06 -8.36 -13.72
C GLY A 69 2.02 -7.36 -14.38
N SER A 70 3.04 -6.89 -13.68
CA SER A 70 4.16 -6.14 -14.27
C SER A 70 5.00 -7.07 -15.16
N PRO A 71 5.68 -6.55 -16.20
CA PRO A 71 6.58 -7.35 -17.04
C PRO A 71 7.65 -8.12 -16.27
N GLU A 72 8.16 -7.58 -15.17
CA GLU A 72 9.17 -8.25 -14.34
C GLU A 72 8.57 -9.23 -13.33
N GLY A 73 7.29 -9.05 -12.98
CA GLY A 73 6.55 -9.98 -12.13
C GLY A 73 7.20 -10.22 -10.78
N PHE A 74 7.90 -9.20 -10.24
CA PHE A 74 8.63 -9.33 -8.98
C PHE A 74 7.67 -9.68 -7.85
N GLN A 75 8.07 -10.66 -7.03
CA GLN A 75 7.35 -11.05 -5.82
C GLN A 75 8.37 -11.37 -4.75
N VAL A 76 8.12 -10.83 -3.56
CA VAL A 76 8.91 -11.17 -2.38
C VAL A 76 8.80 -12.65 -2.09
N ARG A 77 9.91 -13.24 -1.63
CA ARG A 77 10.03 -14.65 -1.31
C ARG A 77 10.36 -14.83 0.16
N THR A 78 10.05 -16.01 0.69
CA THR A 78 10.49 -16.40 2.02
C THR A 78 12.02 -16.26 2.14
N GLY A 79 12.47 -15.53 3.16
CA GLY A 79 13.88 -15.24 3.40
C GLY A 79 14.33 -13.86 2.88
N ASP A 80 13.53 -13.20 2.06
CA ASP A 80 13.80 -11.81 1.68
C ASP A 80 13.60 -10.86 2.87
N THR A 81 14.31 -9.74 2.85
CA THR A 81 14.12 -8.63 3.79
C THR A 81 13.63 -7.42 3.02
N VAL A 82 12.49 -6.87 3.45
CA VAL A 82 11.97 -5.61 2.90
C VAL A 82 12.30 -4.49 3.88
N SER A 83 12.85 -3.39 3.36
CA SER A 83 13.13 -2.18 4.14
C SER A 83 12.48 -0.99 3.45
N ALA A 84 11.80 -0.15 4.22
CA ALA A 84 11.17 1.07 3.75
C ALA A 84 11.34 2.18 4.79
N ARG A 85 11.48 3.42 4.31
CA ARG A 85 11.35 4.62 5.12
C ARG A 85 10.15 5.39 4.62
N VAL A 86 9.16 5.58 5.47
CA VAL A 86 7.88 6.21 5.12
C VAL A 86 7.71 7.48 5.94
N THR A 87 7.29 8.56 5.30
CA THR A 87 6.79 9.76 5.99
C THR A 87 5.28 9.64 6.09
N LEU A 88 4.74 9.63 7.31
CA LEU A 88 3.32 9.40 7.56
C LEU A 88 2.49 10.66 7.28
N PRO A 89 1.31 10.54 6.66
CA PRO A 89 0.40 11.66 6.47
C PRO A 89 -0.33 12.01 7.78
N VAL A 90 -0.96 13.19 7.81
CA VAL A 90 -1.82 13.64 8.92
C VAL A 90 -3.28 13.86 8.52
N GLY A 91 -3.60 13.72 7.23
CA GLY A 91 -4.96 13.92 6.72
C GLY A 91 -5.88 12.77 7.10
N LEU A 92 -6.95 13.06 7.85
CA LEU A 92 -7.94 12.07 8.29
C LEU A 92 -8.56 11.30 7.13
N GLY A 93 -8.86 10.01 7.36
CA GLY A 93 -9.39 9.09 6.36
C GLY A 93 -8.35 8.59 5.34
N ALA A 94 -7.10 9.06 5.38
CA ALA A 94 -6.03 8.44 4.62
C ALA A 94 -5.66 7.09 5.24
N TRP A 95 -5.27 6.14 4.39
CA TRP A 95 -4.85 4.80 4.81
C TRP A 95 -3.67 4.34 3.95
N PRO A 96 -2.47 4.92 4.16
CA PRO A 96 -1.26 4.44 3.50
C PRO A 96 -0.88 3.04 4.01
N ALA A 97 -0.41 2.19 3.10
CA ALA A 97 0.03 0.84 3.43
C ALA A 97 1.16 0.36 2.50
N ILE A 98 1.97 -0.58 3.00
CA ILE A 98 2.86 -1.42 2.21
C ILE A 98 2.51 -2.86 2.56
N TRP A 99 2.19 -3.66 1.55
CA TRP A 99 1.64 -4.99 1.77
C TRP A 99 1.97 -5.90 0.60
N THR A 100 2.00 -7.21 0.86
CA THR A 100 2.11 -8.24 -0.18
C THR A 100 0.71 -8.68 -0.59
N TRP A 101 0.55 -9.07 -1.86
CA TRP A 101 -0.71 -9.65 -2.31
C TRP A 101 -0.47 -10.73 -3.35
N ARG A 102 -1.19 -11.84 -3.23
CA ARG A 102 -1.32 -12.87 -4.27
C ARG A 102 -2.63 -13.64 -4.08
N ASP A 103 -3.45 -13.66 -5.13
CA ASP A 103 -4.64 -14.52 -5.27
C ASP A 103 -5.63 -14.47 -4.10
N GLY A 104 -5.73 -13.34 -3.39
CA GLY A 104 -6.72 -13.14 -2.31
C GLY A 104 -6.48 -13.89 -1.00
N GLY A 105 -5.35 -14.62 -0.87
CA GLY A 105 -5.05 -15.41 0.33
C GLY A 105 -3.62 -15.28 0.84
N ASN A 106 -2.83 -14.39 0.25
CA ASN A 106 -1.40 -14.25 0.54
C ASN A 106 -1.05 -12.80 0.87
N GLU A 107 -1.67 -12.31 1.94
CA GLU A 107 -1.54 -10.95 2.41
C GLU A 107 -0.71 -10.89 3.69
N VAL A 108 0.32 -10.05 3.63
CA VAL A 108 1.17 -9.66 4.75
C VAL A 108 1.34 -8.16 4.64
N ASP A 109 0.75 -7.45 5.59
CA ASP A 109 0.83 -6.00 5.70
C ASP A 109 2.09 -5.67 6.47
N LEU A 110 3.11 -5.22 5.74
CA LEU A 110 4.37 -4.77 6.33
C LEU A 110 4.13 -3.51 7.17
N PHE A 111 3.09 -2.77 6.83
CA PHE A 111 2.71 -1.52 7.45
C PHE A 111 1.29 -1.12 7.02
N GLU A 112 0.46 -0.80 8.00
CA GLU A 112 -0.75 0.01 7.82
C GLU A 112 -0.79 1.12 8.88
N TYR A 113 -1.36 2.27 8.50
CA TYR A 113 -1.52 3.42 9.38
C TYR A 113 -2.75 4.23 9.04
N HIS A 114 -3.37 4.74 10.10
CA HIS A 114 -4.55 5.59 10.04
C HIS A 114 -4.26 6.87 10.81
N PRO A 115 -4.22 8.06 10.17
CA PRO A 115 -4.09 9.33 10.88
C PRO A 115 -5.20 9.58 11.91
N ASP A 116 -6.33 8.89 11.78
CA ASP A 116 -7.43 8.86 12.75
C ASP A 116 -7.03 8.20 14.09
N ASN A 117 -5.99 7.36 14.09
CA ASN A 117 -5.34 6.75 15.25
C ASN A 117 -3.83 6.98 15.16
N PRO A 118 -3.36 8.23 15.32
CA PRO A 118 -2.02 8.65 14.92
C PRO A 118 -0.90 8.08 15.79
N ASP A 119 -1.23 7.36 16.87
CA ASP A 119 -0.30 6.64 17.74
C ASP A 119 -0.17 5.16 17.36
N LEU A 120 -0.97 4.63 16.43
CA LEU A 120 -1.04 3.21 16.12
C LEU A 120 -0.38 2.86 14.77
N LEU A 121 0.52 1.87 14.82
CA LEU A 121 1.12 1.21 13.66
C LEU A 121 0.71 -0.26 13.66
N GLU A 122 0.20 -0.75 12.54
CA GLU A 122 -0.30 -2.11 12.40
C GLU A 122 0.61 -2.91 11.44
N ILE A 123 0.93 -4.13 11.82
CA ILE A 123 1.61 -5.12 10.97
C ILE A 123 0.84 -6.43 11.10
N SER A 124 0.42 -6.97 9.97
CA SER A 124 -0.57 -8.03 9.90
C SER A 124 -0.07 -9.17 8.99
N ASN A 125 -0.46 -10.39 9.32
CA ASN A 125 -0.21 -11.59 8.53
C ASN A 125 -1.52 -12.35 8.40
N HIS A 126 -2.19 -12.14 7.26
CA HIS A 126 -3.48 -12.75 6.96
C HIS A 126 -3.35 -14.22 6.53
N VAL A 127 -2.15 -14.68 6.16
CA VAL A 127 -1.88 -16.08 5.81
C VAL A 127 -1.99 -17.00 7.03
N ARG A 128 -1.56 -16.53 8.20
CA ARG A 128 -1.54 -17.32 9.45
C ARG A 128 -2.33 -16.68 10.60
N GLY A 129 -3.03 -15.57 10.36
CA GLY A 129 -3.83 -14.86 11.35
C GLY A 129 -3.01 -14.19 12.46
N GLY A 130 -1.82 -13.68 12.14
CA GLY A 130 -0.94 -12.99 13.10
C GLY A 130 -1.06 -11.48 12.99
N PHE A 131 -0.95 -10.76 14.10
CA PHE A 131 -0.96 -9.30 14.11
C PHE A 131 -0.05 -8.77 15.22
N ARG A 132 0.53 -7.59 14.97
CA ARG A 132 1.31 -6.82 15.93
C ARG A 132 0.91 -5.35 15.79
N TYR A 133 0.66 -4.73 16.93
CA TYR A 133 0.32 -3.32 17.04
C TYR A 133 1.40 -2.62 17.85
N TRP A 134 1.97 -1.55 17.32
CA TRP A 134 2.86 -0.68 18.07
C TRP A 134 2.15 0.63 18.36
N ARG A 135 2.23 1.05 19.62
CA ARG A 135 1.80 2.38 20.02
C ARG A 135 3.01 3.27 20.26
N GLY A 136 3.07 4.40 19.56
CA GLY A 136 4.12 5.41 19.69
C GLY A 136 3.51 6.81 19.83
N GLY A 137 4.05 7.63 20.73
CA GLY A 137 3.60 9.03 20.88
C GLY A 137 4.02 9.91 19.71
N GLY A 138 3.66 11.20 19.74
CA GLY A 138 3.82 12.16 18.63
C GLY A 138 5.24 12.45 18.10
N VAL A 139 6.24 11.66 18.49
CA VAL A 139 7.62 11.69 17.97
C VAL A 139 7.88 10.62 16.88
N GLY A 140 6.92 9.73 16.63
CA GLY A 140 6.99 8.69 15.60
C GLY A 140 6.62 7.30 16.13
N ILE A 141 6.30 6.38 15.22
CA ILE A 141 5.99 4.98 15.53
C ILE A 141 6.93 4.08 14.72
N ALA A 142 7.58 3.13 15.39
CA ALA A 142 8.47 2.16 14.78
C ALA A 142 8.45 0.84 15.58
N PRO A 143 8.69 -0.32 14.93
CA PRO A 143 8.91 -1.59 15.62
C PRO A 143 10.19 -1.66 16.44
#